data_AF-A0A517NRB8-F1
#
_entry.id   AF-A0A517NRB8-F1
#
_cell.length_a   1.000
_cell.length_b   1.000
_cell.length_c   1.000
_cell.angle_alpha   90.00
_cell.angle_beta   90.00
_cell.angle_gamma   90.00
#
_symmetry.space_group_name_H-M   'P 1'
#
loop_
_entity.id
_entity.type
_entity.pdbx_description
1 polymer ?
#
loop_
_entity_poly.entity_id
_entity_poly.type
_entity_poly.pdbx_seq_one_letter_code
_entity_poly.pdbx_strand_id
1 'polypeptide(L)'
;MVDAETIQQRHTALRGWSNSLTESAGILIYGCETGADASGRNSIDQVAKLTGADVAASTDKTGAESLNGDWILERTVGTIEAGLAFDAAARQNYSAVMPITIRAQGTTGDENMALQIDGTTVATFESIGTALQDFTFQTASDASSSQIRAVFTNDLFDEATGTDRNLRVDSVTIEGVTLQTESPDVFSTGTWKPEDGIVPGFRESETLHSDGYFQYPNVVANSGSEIEVVARGDEGTEQFDLLINGQSVATFVATTQNQTFA
;
A
#
# COMPACT_ATOMS: atom_id res chain seq x y z
N MET A 1 -5.57 6.34 6.06
CA MET A 1 -4.60 5.62 6.92
C MET A 1 -4.32 6.46 8.17
N VAL A 2 -3.89 5.84 9.27
CA VAL A 2 -3.38 6.58 10.43
C VAL A 2 -1.88 6.79 10.20
N ASP A 3 -1.53 7.86 9.49
CA ASP A 3 -0.15 8.22 9.17
C ASP A 3 0.19 9.62 9.71
N ALA A 4 1.48 9.91 9.83
CA ALA A 4 1.98 11.15 10.44
C ALA A 4 1.49 12.42 9.70
N GLU A 5 1.36 12.38 8.37
CA GLU A 5 0.93 13.54 7.59
C GLU A 5 -0.56 13.82 7.83
N THR A 6 -1.40 12.78 7.74
CA THR A 6 -2.83 12.86 8.03
C THR A 6 -3.07 13.34 9.47
N ILE A 7 -2.29 12.83 10.44
CA ILE A 7 -2.35 13.28 11.84
C ILE A 7 -1.99 14.76 11.96
N GLN A 8 -0.91 15.19 11.30
CA GLN A 8 -0.49 16.59 11.31
C GLN A 8 -1.55 17.51 10.69
N GLN A 9 -2.14 17.11 9.56
CA GLN A 9 -3.23 17.85 8.91
C GLN A 9 -4.47 17.92 9.81
N ARG A 10 -4.75 16.89 10.61
CA ARG A 10 -5.94 16.78 11.48
C ARG A 10 -5.71 17.10 12.95
N HIS A 11 -4.52 17.59 13.32
CA HIS A 11 -4.11 17.72 14.73
C HIS A 11 -5.08 18.54 15.59
N THR A 12 -5.67 19.62 15.06
CA THR A 12 -6.67 20.44 15.77
C THR A 12 -7.92 19.63 16.11
N ALA A 13 -8.39 18.81 15.17
CA ALA A 13 -9.56 17.96 15.38
C ALA A 13 -9.27 16.87 16.42
N LEU A 14 -8.09 16.24 16.32
CA LEU A 14 -7.63 15.22 17.28
C LEU A 14 -7.50 15.79 18.70
N ARG A 15 -6.93 16.99 18.86
CA ARG A 15 -6.92 17.69 20.15
C ARG A 15 -8.32 17.98 20.65
N GLY A 16 -9.24 18.33 19.74
CA GLY A 16 -10.64 18.56 20.07
C GLY A 16 -11.32 17.36 20.72
N TRP A 17 -10.89 16.13 20.41
CA TRP A 17 -11.44 14.92 21.02
C TRP A 17 -11.21 14.85 22.52
N SER A 18 -10.11 15.41 23.04
CA SER A 18 -9.84 15.45 24.48
C SER A 18 -11.00 16.06 25.29
N ASN A 19 -11.78 16.98 24.71
CA ASN A 19 -12.95 17.57 25.37
C ASN A 19 -14.12 16.60 25.56
N SER A 20 -14.09 15.45 24.90
CA SER A 20 -15.13 14.41 24.94
C SER A 20 -14.62 13.10 25.54
N LEU A 21 -13.34 13.03 25.90
CA LEU A 21 -12.69 11.85 26.46
C LEU A 21 -12.47 12.05 27.96
N THR A 22 -12.63 10.98 28.73
CA THR A 22 -12.24 10.94 30.13
C THR A 22 -10.72 10.79 30.26
N GLU A 23 -10.16 11.06 31.44
CA GLU A 23 -8.73 10.87 31.72
C GLU A 23 -8.26 9.42 31.52
N SER A 24 -9.17 8.45 31.69
CA SER A 24 -8.93 7.02 31.47
C SER A 24 -9.49 6.50 30.14
N ALA A 25 -9.73 7.39 29.17
CA ALA A 25 -10.23 6.97 27.88
C ALA A 25 -9.17 6.17 27.12
N GLY A 26 -9.58 5.03 26.56
CA GLY A 26 -8.78 4.24 25.63
C GLY A 26 -9.25 4.41 24.19
N ILE A 27 -8.32 4.59 23.26
CA ILE A 27 -8.56 4.56 21.81
C ILE A 27 -7.99 3.26 21.26
N LEU A 28 -8.86 2.42 20.69
CA LEU A 28 -8.48 1.15 20.06
C LEU A 28 -8.54 1.32 18.55
N ILE A 29 -7.40 1.19 17.89
CA ILE A 29 -7.26 1.31 16.43
C ILE A 29 -7.17 -0.09 15.84
N TYR A 30 -8.22 -0.48 15.10
CA TYR A 30 -8.28 -1.76 14.40
C TYR A 30 -7.80 -1.57 12.97
N GLY A 31 -6.73 -2.27 12.61
CA GLY A 31 -6.09 -2.24 11.30
C GLY A 31 -4.88 -3.15 11.32
N CYS A 32 -4.63 -3.85 10.21
CA CYS A 32 -3.41 -4.66 10.08
C CYS A 32 -2.19 -3.74 10.16
N GLU A 33 -1.18 -4.17 10.92
CA GLU A 33 0.16 -3.59 11.00
C GLU A 33 0.26 -2.09 11.33
N THR A 34 -0.81 -1.47 11.82
CA THR A 34 -0.88 0.00 11.99
C THR A 34 0.12 0.54 13.04
N GLY A 35 0.56 -0.31 13.97
CA GLY A 35 1.60 -0.01 14.96
C GLY A 35 2.91 -0.76 14.76
N ALA A 36 3.09 -1.47 13.63
CA ALA A 36 4.18 -2.43 13.43
C ALA A 36 5.56 -1.75 13.28
N ASP A 37 5.67 -0.81 12.35
CA ASP A 37 6.93 -0.17 11.96
C ASP A 37 7.22 1.12 12.74
N ALA A 38 8.35 1.76 12.45
CA ALA A 38 8.73 3.01 13.11
C ALA A 38 7.75 4.17 12.85
N SER A 39 7.16 4.21 11.66
CA SER A 39 6.20 5.24 11.27
C SER A 39 4.87 5.05 11.99
N GLY A 40 4.30 3.85 11.93
CA GLY A 40 3.09 3.45 12.66
C GLY A 40 3.24 3.70 14.16
N ARG A 41 4.35 3.27 14.78
CA ARG A 41 4.60 3.55 16.21
C ARG A 41 4.61 5.04 16.55
N ASN A 42 5.20 5.87 15.69
CA ASN A 42 5.21 7.34 15.85
C ASN A 42 3.80 7.93 15.68
N SER A 43 3.03 7.45 14.70
CA SER A 43 1.64 7.84 14.52
C SER A 43 0.79 7.51 15.75
N ILE A 44 0.94 6.31 16.34
CA ILE A 44 0.26 5.95 17.59
C ILE A 44 0.68 6.87 18.75
N ASP A 45 1.98 7.18 18.90
CA ASP A 45 2.47 8.13 19.92
C ASP A 45 1.87 9.53 19.73
N GLN A 46 1.76 10.00 18.50
CA GLN A 46 1.19 11.31 18.19
C GLN A 46 -0.30 11.36 18.49
N VAL A 47 -1.06 10.31 18.16
CA VAL A 47 -2.49 10.23 18.51
C VAL A 47 -2.65 10.29 20.03
N ALA A 48 -1.89 9.50 20.79
CA ALA A 48 -1.93 9.51 22.26
C ALA A 48 -1.60 10.91 22.81
N LYS A 49 -0.52 11.52 22.32
CA LYS A 49 -0.09 12.86 22.73
C LYS A 49 -1.12 13.95 22.41
N LEU A 50 -1.79 13.88 21.26
CA LEU A 50 -2.75 14.90 20.84
C LEU A 50 -4.09 14.75 21.57
N THR A 51 -4.51 13.52 21.85
CA THR A 51 -5.81 13.23 22.48
C THR A 51 -5.75 13.20 24.00
N GLY A 52 -4.57 12.92 24.57
CA GLY A 52 -4.39 12.68 26.01
C GLY A 52 -4.88 11.31 26.48
N ALA A 53 -5.30 10.44 25.55
CA ALA A 53 -5.84 9.11 25.84
C ALA A 53 -4.75 8.02 25.75
N ASP A 54 -5.02 6.88 26.38
CA ASP A 54 -4.28 5.65 26.13
C ASP A 54 -4.66 5.12 24.74
N VAL A 55 -3.69 4.63 23.95
CA VAL A 55 -3.93 4.19 22.57
C VAL A 55 -3.36 2.81 22.32
N ALA A 56 -4.12 1.95 21.64
CA ALA A 56 -3.67 0.63 21.20
C ALA A 56 -3.89 0.39 19.71
N ALA A 57 -2.97 -0.34 19.08
CA ALA A 57 -3.03 -0.77 17.69
C ALA A 57 -2.35 -2.13 17.48
N SER A 58 -2.69 -2.83 16.39
CA SER A 58 -2.02 -4.07 15.96
C SER A 58 -0.63 -3.79 15.41
N THR A 59 0.30 -4.70 15.66
CA THR A 59 1.61 -4.80 15.01
C THR A 59 1.67 -5.89 13.94
N ASP A 60 0.60 -6.65 13.80
CA ASP A 60 0.38 -7.72 12.83
C ASP A 60 -1.05 -7.65 12.28
N LYS A 61 -1.56 -8.73 11.69
CA LYS A 61 -2.90 -8.77 11.12
C LYS A 61 -3.96 -8.81 12.23
N THR A 62 -4.86 -7.83 12.24
CA THR A 62 -6.09 -7.93 13.05
C THR A 62 -7.15 -8.78 12.33
N GLY A 63 -7.62 -9.87 12.95
CA GLY A 63 -8.74 -10.65 12.43
C GLY A 63 -8.67 -12.16 12.73
N ALA A 64 -8.93 -12.97 11.70
CA ALA A 64 -9.09 -14.41 11.83
C ALA A 64 -7.75 -15.17 11.96
N GLU A 65 -7.67 -16.06 12.96
CA GLU A 65 -6.50 -16.94 13.21
C GLU A 65 -6.18 -17.84 12.01
N SER A 66 -7.19 -18.28 11.26
CA SER A 66 -6.99 -19.08 10.04
C SER A 66 -6.25 -18.34 8.92
N LEU A 67 -6.10 -17.02 9.04
CA LEU A 67 -5.36 -16.13 8.12
C LEU A 67 -4.16 -15.48 8.83
N ASN A 68 -3.66 -16.09 9.90
CA ASN A 68 -2.57 -15.60 10.75
C ASN A 68 -2.83 -14.23 11.39
N GLY A 69 -4.11 -13.86 11.58
CA GLY A 69 -4.47 -12.69 12.34
C GLY A 69 -4.92 -13.02 13.76
N ASP A 70 -4.91 -12.03 14.64
CA ASP A 70 -5.53 -12.14 15.94
C ASP A 70 -6.27 -10.85 16.33
N TRP A 71 -6.74 -10.77 17.57
CA TRP A 71 -7.48 -9.61 18.07
C TRP A 71 -6.73 -8.88 19.20
N ILE A 72 -5.43 -9.16 19.31
CA ILE A 72 -4.52 -8.49 20.23
C ILE A 72 -4.12 -7.16 19.57
N LEU A 73 -3.89 -6.15 20.41
CA LEU A 73 -3.38 -4.85 19.97
C LEU A 73 -2.06 -4.65 20.72
N GLU A 74 -0.97 -5.16 20.15
CA GLU A 74 0.33 -5.28 20.83
C GLU A 74 0.99 -3.92 21.07
N ARG A 75 0.73 -2.95 20.18
CA ARG A 75 1.29 -1.61 20.31
C ARG A 75 0.40 -0.77 21.20
N THR A 76 0.84 -0.55 22.44
CA THR A 76 0.13 0.31 23.41
C THR A 76 0.95 1.55 23.79
N VAL A 77 0.28 2.70 23.92
CA VAL A 77 0.78 3.91 24.58
C VAL A 77 -0.09 4.15 25.80
N GLY A 78 0.50 4.04 26.99
CA GLY A 78 -0.24 4.11 28.25
C GLY A 78 -0.89 2.77 28.64
N THR A 79 -1.97 2.79 29.44
CA THR A 79 -2.61 1.56 29.95
C THR A 79 -4.02 1.38 29.38
N ILE A 80 -4.26 0.25 28.72
CA ILE A 80 -5.57 0.00 28.11
C ILE A 80 -6.51 -0.67 29.11
N GLU A 81 -7.50 0.09 29.55
CA GLU A 81 -8.57 -0.40 30.43
C GLU A 81 -9.82 -0.82 29.64
N ALA A 82 -9.94 -0.37 28.39
CA ALA A 82 -11.07 -0.67 27.52
C ALA A 82 -11.01 -2.12 27.00
N GLY A 83 -12.14 -2.82 27.04
CA GLY A 83 -12.31 -4.06 26.31
C GLY A 83 -12.38 -3.82 24.80
N LEU A 84 -12.13 -4.87 24.01
CA LEU A 84 -12.32 -4.82 22.56
C LEU A 84 -13.75 -4.43 22.20
N ALA A 85 -13.91 -3.72 21.08
CA ALA A 85 -15.19 -3.25 20.58
C ALA A 85 -16.12 -4.41 20.16
N PHE A 86 -15.53 -5.57 19.85
CA PHE A 86 -16.22 -6.76 19.36
C PHE A 86 -16.24 -7.84 20.44
N ASP A 87 -17.41 -8.42 20.69
CA ASP A 87 -17.56 -9.51 21.65
C ASP A 87 -16.83 -10.78 21.18
N ALA A 88 -16.65 -11.74 22.09
CA ALA A 88 -15.92 -12.96 21.81
C ALA A 88 -16.56 -13.82 20.70
N ALA A 89 -17.89 -13.82 20.59
CA ALA A 89 -18.59 -14.61 19.58
C ALA A 89 -18.43 -13.99 18.19
N ALA A 90 -18.48 -12.66 18.07
CA ALA A 90 -18.21 -11.93 16.84
C ALA A 90 -16.77 -12.19 16.36
N ARG A 91 -15.79 -12.12 17.28
CA ARG A 91 -14.38 -12.39 16.96
C ARG A 91 -14.12 -13.83 16.54
N GLN A 92 -14.78 -14.80 17.19
CA GLN A 92 -14.65 -16.22 16.84
C GLN A 92 -15.29 -16.56 15.49
N ASN A 93 -16.37 -15.88 15.11
CA ASN A 93 -17.07 -16.11 13.85
C ASN A 93 -16.53 -15.29 12.67
N TYR A 94 -15.62 -14.34 12.92
CA TYR A 94 -14.99 -13.56 11.87
C TYR A 94 -13.89 -14.38 11.19
N SER A 95 -14.03 -14.57 9.88
CA SER A 95 -13.17 -15.45 9.07
C SER A 95 -12.32 -14.71 8.04
N ALA A 96 -12.09 -13.41 8.26
CA ALA A 96 -11.35 -12.54 7.35
C ALA A 96 -10.21 -11.79 8.07
N VAL A 97 -9.34 -11.19 7.28
CA VAL A 97 -8.46 -10.07 7.66
C VAL A 97 -8.74 -8.92 6.68
N MET A 98 -7.95 -7.85 6.73
CA MET A 98 -8.08 -6.79 5.74
C MET A 98 -7.66 -7.32 4.35
N PRO A 99 -8.56 -7.28 3.34
CA PRO A 99 -8.25 -7.87 2.04
C PRO A 99 -7.41 -6.97 1.15
N ILE A 100 -6.88 -7.59 0.10
CA ILE A 100 -6.50 -6.92 -1.14
C ILE A 100 -7.71 -6.91 -2.07
N THR A 101 -8.08 -5.75 -2.61
CA THR A 101 -9.18 -5.61 -3.57
C THR A 101 -8.69 -5.00 -4.86
N ILE A 102 -8.95 -5.63 -6.01
CA ILE A 102 -8.71 -5.07 -7.34
C ILE A 102 -10.05 -4.65 -7.93
N ARG A 103 -10.19 -3.40 -8.33
CA ARG A 103 -11.39 -2.90 -9.02
C ARG A 103 -11.13 -2.91 -10.52
N ALA A 104 -11.78 -3.80 -11.25
CA ALA A 104 -11.48 -4.04 -12.66
C ALA A 104 -12.70 -4.40 -13.51
N GLN A 105 -12.54 -4.28 -14.83
CA GLN A 105 -13.47 -4.77 -15.84
C GLN A 105 -12.72 -5.23 -17.09
N GLY A 106 -13.33 -6.15 -17.83
CA GLY A 106 -12.90 -6.53 -19.16
C GLY A 106 -13.60 -5.69 -20.25
N THR A 107 -13.05 -5.64 -21.46
CA THR A 107 -13.78 -5.04 -22.60
C THR A 107 -14.78 -6.00 -23.24
N THR A 108 -14.53 -7.31 -23.14
CA THR A 108 -15.34 -8.34 -23.79
C THR A 108 -16.14 -9.19 -22.81
N GLY A 109 -15.69 -9.31 -21.55
CA GLY A 109 -16.28 -10.22 -20.56
C GLY A 109 -15.53 -11.55 -20.44
N ASP A 110 -14.54 -11.78 -21.30
CA ASP A 110 -13.75 -13.01 -21.35
C ASP A 110 -12.34 -12.85 -20.77
N GLU A 111 -11.96 -11.64 -20.36
CA GLU A 111 -10.65 -11.34 -19.80
C GLU A 111 -10.41 -12.14 -18.51
N ASN A 112 -9.18 -12.62 -18.32
CA ASN A 112 -8.73 -13.30 -17.12
C ASN A 112 -7.64 -12.47 -16.46
N MET A 113 -7.78 -12.29 -15.15
CA MET A 113 -6.84 -11.56 -14.33
C MET A 113 -6.23 -12.46 -13.26
N ALA A 114 -4.95 -12.28 -12.95
CA ALA A 114 -4.31 -12.86 -11.78
C ALA A 114 -3.84 -11.76 -10.82
N LEU A 115 -3.90 -12.06 -9.53
CA LEU A 115 -3.20 -11.29 -8.49
C LEU A 115 -1.88 -12.00 -8.19
N GLN A 116 -0.77 -11.27 -8.29
CA GLN A 116 0.52 -11.74 -7.81
C GLN A 116 0.98 -10.96 -6.58
N ILE A 117 1.62 -11.68 -5.65
CA ILE A 117 2.40 -11.13 -4.55
C ILE A 117 3.83 -11.63 -4.72
N ASP A 118 4.79 -10.71 -4.83
CA ASP A 118 6.22 -11.03 -4.98
C ASP A 118 6.48 -11.98 -6.16
N GLY A 119 5.77 -11.75 -7.27
CA GLY A 119 5.83 -12.56 -8.50
C GLY A 119 5.13 -13.92 -8.42
N THR A 120 4.59 -14.32 -7.27
CA THR A 120 3.82 -15.56 -7.13
C THR A 120 2.34 -15.28 -7.34
N THR A 121 1.68 -16.01 -8.25
CA THR A 121 0.22 -15.95 -8.42
C THR A 121 -0.47 -16.51 -7.18
N VAL A 122 -1.24 -15.66 -6.50
CA VAL A 122 -1.98 -16.02 -5.28
C VAL A 122 -3.49 -16.13 -5.52
N ALA A 123 -4.00 -15.52 -6.59
CA ALA A 123 -5.39 -15.67 -7.02
C ALA A 123 -5.52 -15.54 -8.54
N THR A 124 -6.55 -16.18 -9.10
CA THR A 124 -6.96 -16.05 -10.50
C THR A 124 -8.45 -15.78 -10.55
N PHE A 125 -8.84 -14.84 -11.40
CA PHE A 125 -10.21 -14.40 -11.64
C PHE A 125 -10.47 -14.56 -13.14
N GLU A 126 -11.45 -15.37 -13.49
CA GLU A 126 -11.77 -15.70 -14.88
C GLU A 126 -13.05 -14.98 -15.33
N SER A 127 -13.15 -14.70 -16.64
CA SER A 127 -14.33 -14.07 -17.25
C SER A 127 -14.74 -12.78 -16.55
N ILE A 128 -13.79 -11.85 -16.44
CA ILE A 128 -13.99 -10.52 -15.87
C ILE A 128 -15.03 -9.78 -16.73
N GLY A 129 -16.22 -9.56 -16.15
CA GLY A 129 -17.32 -8.89 -16.84
C GLY A 129 -17.00 -7.47 -17.32
N THR A 130 -17.86 -6.95 -18.19
CA THR A 130 -17.71 -5.62 -18.81
C THR A 130 -18.12 -4.45 -17.91
N ALA A 131 -18.72 -4.74 -16.75
CA ALA A 131 -19.01 -3.76 -15.73
C ALA A 131 -17.90 -3.76 -14.67
N LEU A 132 -17.52 -2.57 -14.24
CA LEU A 132 -16.55 -2.37 -13.16
C LEU A 132 -17.03 -3.06 -11.87
N GLN A 133 -16.21 -3.94 -11.32
CA GLN A 133 -16.50 -4.69 -10.11
C GLN A 133 -15.25 -4.92 -9.26
N ASP A 134 -15.47 -5.27 -8.00
CA ASP A 134 -14.41 -5.51 -7.02
C ASP A 134 -14.07 -7.00 -6.94
N PHE A 135 -12.79 -7.32 -7.01
CA PHE A 135 -12.22 -8.66 -6.85
C PHE A 135 -11.37 -8.70 -5.59
N THR A 136 -11.80 -9.47 -4.60
CA THR A 136 -11.22 -9.45 -3.25
C THR A 136 -10.45 -10.73 -2.96
N PHE A 137 -9.25 -10.60 -2.41
CA PHE A 137 -8.40 -11.70 -1.95
C PHE A 137 -7.99 -11.51 -0.49
N GLN A 138 -8.10 -12.59 0.28
CA GLN A 138 -7.70 -12.66 1.69
C GLN A 138 -6.36 -13.38 1.76
N THR A 139 -5.34 -12.74 2.32
CA THR A 139 -3.98 -13.29 2.39
C THR A 139 -3.52 -13.45 3.83
N ALA A 140 -2.85 -14.58 4.12
CA ALA A 140 -2.14 -14.79 5.37
C ALA A 140 -0.70 -14.23 5.33
N SER A 141 -0.20 -13.88 4.14
CA SER A 141 1.12 -13.24 3.94
C SER A 141 0.97 -11.72 3.99
N ASP A 142 1.84 -11.05 4.73
CA ASP A 142 2.01 -9.60 4.62
C ASP A 142 2.57 -9.30 3.22
N ALA A 143 1.99 -8.30 2.55
CA ALA A 143 2.37 -7.95 1.19
C ALA A 143 2.46 -6.43 1.10
N SER A 144 3.67 -5.92 0.87
CA SER A 144 3.82 -4.51 0.57
C SER A 144 3.17 -4.23 -0.79
N SER A 145 2.61 -3.04 -0.98
CA SER A 145 1.95 -2.70 -2.24
C SER A 145 2.89 -2.78 -3.45
N SER A 146 4.20 -2.60 -3.25
CA SER A 146 5.21 -2.79 -4.29
C SER A 146 5.37 -4.23 -4.80
N GLN A 147 4.96 -5.21 -4.00
CA GLN A 147 4.96 -6.63 -4.38
C GLN A 147 3.71 -7.03 -5.15
N ILE A 148 2.70 -6.16 -5.19
CA ILE A 148 1.40 -6.45 -5.78
C ILE A 148 1.41 -6.20 -7.27
N ARG A 149 0.91 -7.20 -8.03
CA ARG A 149 0.62 -7.04 -9.46
C ARG A 149 -0.80 -7.49 -9.80
N ALA A 150 -1.50 -6.66 -10.57
CA ALA A 150 -2.71 -7.04 -11.29
C ALA A 150 -2.30 -7.45 -12.70
N VAL A 151 -2.47 -8.72 -13.05
CA VAL A 151 -1.91 -9.34 -14.27
C VAL A 151 -3.04 -9.71 -15.22
N PHE A 152 -2.98 -9.23 -16.46
CA PHE A 152 -3.82 -9.71 -17.56
C PHE A 152 -3.17 -10.92 -18.23
N THR A 153 -3.93 -11.99 -18.46
CA THR A 153 -3.36 -13.34 -18.70
C THR A 153 -3.89 -14.08 -19.92
N ASN A 154 -4.84 -13.50 -20.66
CA ASN A 154 -5.46 -14.17 -21.81
C ASN A 154 -5.87 -13.18 -22.91
N ASP A 155 -4.97 -12.24 -23.20
CA ASP A 155 -5.09 -11.36 -24.34
C ASP A 155 -5.44 -12.14 -25.61
N LEU A 156 -6.33 -11.56 -26.39
CA LEU A 156 -6.76 -12.08 -27.68
C LEU A 156 -7.20 -10.90 -28.54
N PHE A 157 -6.43 -10.67 -29.60
CA PHE A 157 -6.83 -9.85 -30.73
C PHE A 157 -7.16 -10.75 -31.93
N ASP A 158 -8.41 -10.72 -32.37
CA ASP A 158 -8.89 -11.38 -33.58
C ASP A 158 -9.66 -10.35 -34.44
N GLU A 159 -9.01 -9.89 -35.50
CA GLU A 159 -9.58 -8.94 -36.45
C GLU A 159 -10.82 -9.48 -37.18
N ALA A 160 -10.87 -10.80 -37.44
CA ALA A 160 -11.95 -11.41 -38.21
C ALA A 160 -13.27 -11.43 -37.43
N THR A 161 -13.19 -11.60 -36.10
CA THR A 161 -14.35 -11.54 -35.20
C THR A 161 -14.54 -10.14 -34.58
N GLY A 162 -13.56 -9.25 -34.73
CA GLY A 162 -13.52 -7.95 -34.05
C GLY A 162 -13.33 -8.11 -32.53
N THR A 163 -12.76 -9.23 -32.08
CA THR A 163 -12.47 -9.48 -30.68
C THR A 163 -11.16 -8.78 -30.32
N ASP A 164 -11.20 -7.96 -29.28
CA ASP A 164 -10.03 -7.31 -28.72
C ASP A 164 -10.18 -7.26 -27.20
N ARG A 165 -9.51 -8.18 -26.52
CA ARG A 165 -9.58 -8.32 -25.07
C ARG A 165 -8.62 -7.34 -24.42
N ASN A 166 -9.17 -6.43 -23.64
CA ASN A 166 -8.39 -5.47 -22.87
C ASN A 166 -8.88 -5.48 -21.42
N LEU A 167 -7.96 -5.46 -20.48
CA LEU A 167 -8.28 -5.37 -19.06
C LEU A 167 -8.13 -3.92 -18.59
N ARG A 168 -9.20 -3.34 -18.06
CA ARG A 168 -9.13 -2.07 -17.33
C ARG A 168 -9.09 -2.34 -15.83
N VAL A 169 -8.03 -1.93 -15.17
CA VAL A 169 -7.90 -1.92 -13.71
C VAL A 169 -7.99 -0.48 -13.26
N ASP A 170 -9.05 -0.14 -12.53
CA ASP A 170 -9.32 1.20 -12.01
C ASP A 170 -8.38 1.46 -10.83
N SER A 171 -8.42 0.60 -9.81
CA SER A 171 -7.58 0.75 -8.62
C SER A 171 -7.31 -0.57 -7.93
N VAL A 172 -6.31 -0.56 -7.06
CA VAL A 172 -6.06 -1.63 -6.09
C VAL A 172 -6.11 -1.04 -4.69
N THR A 173 -6.86 -1.68 -3.80
CA THR A 173 -6.90 -1.35 -2.38
C THR A 173 -6.14 -2.40 -1.58
N ILE A 174 -5.09 -1.98 -0.89
CA ILE A 174 -4.25 -2.81 -0.01
C ILE A 174 -4.24 -2.14 1.35
N GLU A 175 -4.52 -2.91 2.39
CA GLU A 175 -4.56 -2.39 3.76
C GLU A 175 -5.46 -1.16 3.96
N GLY A 176 -6.56 -1.11 3.20
CA GLY A 176 -7.50 0.01 3.22
C GLY A 176 -6.98 1.27 2.51
N VAL A 177 -5.79 1.22 1.90
CA VAL A 177 -5.24 2.29 1.04
C VAL A 177 -5.53 1.97 -0.42
N THR A 178 -6.29 2.84 -1.08
CA THR A 178 -6.60 2.73 -2.51
C THR A 178 -5.52 3.42 -3.34
N LEU A 179 -4.94 2.66 -4.27
CA LEU A 179 -3.94 3.09 -5.25
C LEU A 179 -4.59 3.14 -6.62
N GLN A 180 -4.59 4.33 -7.21
CA GLN A 180 -5.12 4.55 -8.56
C GLN A 180 -4.14 4.01 -9.60
N THR A 181 -4.65 3.29 -10.59
CA THR A 181 -3.81 2.62 -11.59
C THR A 181 -3.22 3.61 -12.60
N GLU A 182 -3.91 4.73 -12.85
CA GLU A 182 -3.43 5.84 -13.65
C GLU A 182 -2.41 6.75 -12.95
N SER A 183 -2.04 6.45 -11.70
CA SER A 183 -0.98 7.18 -11.01
C SER A 183 0.34 7.14 -11.80
N PRO A 184 1.12 8.25 -11.82
CA PRO A 184 2.43 8.28 -12.49
C PRO A 184 3.45 7.30 -11.90
N ASP A 185 3.19 6.76 -10.71
CA ASP A 185 4.08 5.81 -10.04
C ASP A 185 3.71 4.34 -10.29
N VAL A 186 2.69 4.06 -11.13
CA VAL A 186 2.28 2.70 -11.49
C VAL A 186 2.97 2.25 -12.77
N PHE A 187 3.72 1.16 -12.66
CA PHE A 187 4.43 0.56 -13.78
C PHE A 187 3.51 -0.41 -14.54
N SER A 188 3.47 -0.30 -15.86
CA SER A 188 2.72 -1.19 -16.75
C SER A 188 3.65 -1.86 -17.75
N THR A 189 3.38 -3.13 -18.09
CA THR A 189 4.05 -3.83 -19.19
C THR A 189 3.19 -4.01 -20.44
N GLY A 190 1.87 -3.85 -20.33
CA GLY A 190 0.91 -4.22 -21.38
C GLY A 190 0.11 -3.05 -21.95
N THR A 191 0.37 -1.81 -21.52
CA THR A 191 -0.37 -0.63 -22.00
C THR A 191 0.15 -0.17 -23.37
N TRP A 192 -0.73 -0.22 -24.37
CA TRP A 192 -0.51 0.43 -25.66
C TRP A 192 -0.75 1.94 -25.57
N LYS A 193 0.11 2.74 -26.20
CA LYS A 193 -0.16 4.15 -26.52
C LYS A 193 0.13 4.46 -28.00
N PRO A 194 -0.53 5.46 -28.61
CA PRO A 194 -0.32 5.82 -30.01
C PRO A 194 1.12 6.21 -30.36
N GLU A 195 1.86 6.79 -29.42
CA GLU A 195 3.22 7.32 -29.65
C GLU A 195 4.29 6.24 -29.84
N ASP A 196 4.17 5.10 -29.16
CA ASP A 196 5.24 4.09 -29.06
C ASP A 196 4.74 2.63 -28.99
N GLY A 197 3.43 2.41 -29.00
CA GLY A 197 2.83 1.08 -28.91
C GLY A 197 2.88 0.51 -27.49
N ILE A 198 3.12 -0.80 -27.38
CA ILE A 198 3.27 -1.48 -26.08
C ILE A 198 4.73 -1.42 -25.66
N VAL A 199 5.03 -0.56 -24.70
CA VAL A 199 6.36 -0.40 -24.11
C VAL A 199 6.22 -0.40 -22.59
N PRO A 200 7.00 -1.22 -21.85
CA PRO A 200 6.99 -1.19 -20.40
C PRO A 200 7.41 0.17 -19.84
N GLY A 201 6.68 0.68 -18.84
CA GLY A 201 6.99 1.96 -18.22
C GLY A 201 5.88 2.49 -17.33
N PHE A 202 6.03 3.74 -16.90
CA PHE A 202 4.98 4.49 -16.19
C PHE A 202 4.05 5.10 -17.24
N ARG A 203 2.87 4.49 -17.41
CA ARG A 203 2.01 4.77 -18.56
C ARG A 203 0.83 5.68 -18.21
N GLU A 204 0.58 5.98 -16.94
CA GLU A 204 -0.54 6.82 -16.50
C GLU A 204 -1.86 6.39 -17.16
N SER A 205 -2.15 5.10 -17.09
CA SER A 205 -3.28 4.47 -17.76
C SER A 205 -3.78 3.29 -16.95
N GLU A 206 -5.07 3.03 -17.06
CA GLU A 206 -5.76 1.93 -16.40
C GLU A 206 -5.88 0.68 -17.27
N THR A 207 -5.45 0.73 -18.54
CA THR A 207 -5.71 -0.35 -19.50
C THR A 207 -4.45 -1.13 -19.87
N LEU A 208 -4.51 -2.45 -19.69
CA LEU A 208 -3.63 -3.42 -20.33
C LEU A 208 -4.27 -3.87 -21.63
N HIS A 209 -3.58 -3.63 -22.75
CA HIS A 209 -4.01 -4.00 -24.09
C HIS A 209 -3.34 -5.28 -24.61
N SER A 210 -2.51 -5.88 -23.77
CA SER A 210 -1.82 -7.14 -24.04
C SER A 210 -1.50 -7.83 -22.72
N ASP A 211 -1.20 -9.12 -22.77
CA ASP A 211 -0.72 -9.87 -21.62
C ASP A 211 0.41 -9.11 -20.92
N GLY A 212 0.25 -8.92 -19.62
CA GLY A 212 1.10 -7.99 -18.87
C GLY A 212 0.52 -7.68 -17.51
N TYR A 213 1.09 -6.69 -16.83
CA TYR A 213 0.65 -6.35 -15.49
C TYR A 213 0.79 -4.86 -15.19
N PHE A 214 0.00 -4.42 -14.22
CA PHE A 214 0.27 -3.24 -13.42
C PHE A 214 1.03 -3.64 -12.16
N GLN A 215 2.08 -2.90 -11.81
CA GLN A 215 2.81 -3.01 -10.55
C GLN A 215 2.73 -1.67 -9.81
N TYR A 216 2.27 -1.72 -8.57
CA TYR A 216 1.96 -0.53 -7.77
C TYR A 216 3.20 -0.05 -7.01
N PRO A 217 3.28 1.25 -6.65
CA PRO A 217 4.39 1.75 -5.84
C PRO A 217 4.36 1.17 -4.43
N ASN A 218 5.48 1.22 -3.72
CA ASN A 218 5.48 0.91 -2.30
C ASN A 218 4.77 2.04 -1.54
N VAL A 219 3.77 1.68 -0.75
CA VAL A 219 2.97 2.59 0.06
C VAL A 219 3.14 2.13 1.49
N VAL A 220 4.38 2.18 1.95
CA VAL A 220 4.62 2.30 3.39
C VAL A 220 4.10 3.66 3.80
N ALA A 221 3.37 3.71 4.91
CA ALA A 221 3.00 4.96 5.55
C ALA A 221 4.27 5.77 5.84
N ASN A 222 4.69 6.64 4.92
CA ASN A 222 5.86 7.53 5.04
C ASN A 222 7.08 6.88 5.73
N SER A 223 7.69 5.89 5.08
CA SER A 223 9.15 5.98 4.98
C SER A 223 9.38 6.77 3.70
N GLY A 224 10.00 7.96 3.77
CA GLY A 224 10.49 8.56 2.55
C GLY A 224 11.36 7.55 1.79
N SER A 225 11.53 7.74 0.48
CA SER A 225 12.49 6.93 -0.28
C SER A 225 13.85 6.97 0.42
N GLU A 226 14.38 5.81 0.80
CA GLU A 226 15.76 5.70 1.22
C GLU A 226 16.63 5.72 -0.03
N ILE A 227 17.45 6.77 -0.17
CA ILE A 227 18.40 6.89 -1.27
C ILE A 227 19.78 6.64 -0.69
N GLU A 228 20.30 5.43 -0.89
CA GLU A 228 21.67 5.10 -0.56
C GLU A 228 22.59 5.41 -1.74
N VAL A 229 23.57 6.29 -1.52
CA VAL A 229 24.64 6.59 -2.48
C VAL A 229 25.95 6.00 -1.96
N VAL A 230 26.56 5.09 -2.73
CA VAL A 230 27.92 4.63 -2.46
C VAL A 230 28.89 5.40 -3.35
N ALA A 231 29.69 6.27 -2.73
CA ALA A 231 30.62 7.14 -3.44
C ALA A 231 31.98 7.21 -2.73
N ARG A 232 33.01 7.63 -3.49
CA ARG A 232 34.32 8.05 -2.98
C ARG A 232 34.84 9.21 -3.83
N GLY A 233 35.64 10.08 -3.22
CA GLY A 233 36.46 11.09 -3.87
C GLY A 233 37.89 10.60 -4.06
N ASP A 234 38.67 11.31 -4.86
CA ASP A 234 40.10 11.02 -5.07
C ASP A 234 40.96 11.73 -4.01
N GLU A 235 40.55 12.91 -3.57
CA GLU A 235 41.27 13.77 -2.61
C GLU A 235 40.65 13.76 -1.20
N GLY A 236 39.41 13.27 -1.07
CA GLY A 236 38.68 13.22 0.21
C GLY A 236 38.10 14.58 0.62
N THR A 237 37.98 15.51 -0.33
CA THR A 237 37.37 16.83 -0.12
C THR A 237 36.25 17.13 -1.12
N GLU A 238 36.01 16.23 -2.06
CA GLU A 238 34.98 16.32 -3.08
C GLU A 238 33.59 16.35 -2.46
N GLN A 239 32.74 17.22 -3.00
CA GLN A 239 31.37 17.37 -2.56
C GLN A 239 30.40 16.97 -3.66
N PHE A 240 29.31 16.33 -3.28
CA PHE A 240 28.19 16.06 -4.18
C PHE A 240 26.86 16.37 -3.50
N ASP A 241 25.91 16.82 -4.31
CA ASP A 241 24.55 17.12 -3.89
C ASP A 241 23.61 15.98 -4.30
N LEU A 242 22.75 15.56 -3.39
CA LEU A 242 21.57 14.77 -3.72
C LEU A 242 20.45 15.73 -4.10
N LEU A 243 19.95 15.59 -5.33
CA LEU A 243 18.86 16.41 -5.87
C LEU A 243 17.58 15.57 -5.99
N ILE A 244 16.46 16.09 -5.50
CA ILE A 244 15.12 15.56 -5.78
C ILE A 244 14.32 16.68 -6.46
N ASN A 245 13.76 16.40 -7.65
CA ASN A 245 13.05 17.39 -8.48
C ASN A 245 13.85 18.68 -8.73
N GLY A 246 15.17 18.56 -8.89
CA GLY A 246 16.07 19.68 -9.15
C GLY A 246 16.39 20.54 -7.92
N GLN A 247 15.91 20.18 -6.72
CA GLN A 247 16.27 20.84 -5.46
C GLN A 247 17.28 20.00 -4.68
N SER A 248 18.34 20.64 -4.14
CA SER A 248 19.28 19.97 -3.24
C SER A 248 18.62 19.65 -1.92
N VAL A 249 18.60 18.36 -1.60
CA VAL A 249 18.04 17.81 -0.36
C VAL A 249 19.12 17.39 0.62
N ALA A 250 20.36 17.16 0.15
CA ALA A 250 21.52 16.90 0.98
C ALA A 250 22.83 17.21 0.23
N THR A 251 23.87 17.58 0.98
CA THR A 251 25.24 17.75 0.46
C THR A 251 26.18 16.87 1.27
N PHE A 252 26.99 16.08 0.59
CA PHE A 252 27.92 15.15 1.22
C PHE A 252 29.36 15.47 0.84
N VAL A 253 30.31 15.16 1.74
CA VAL A 253 31.75 15.19 1.45
C VAL A 253 32.21 13.75 1.28
N ALA A 254 32.68 13.41 0.09
CA ALA A 254 33.20 12.08 -0.19
C ALA A 254 34.60 11.91 0.42
N THR A 255 34.88 10.73 0.96
CA THR A 255 36.23 10.37 1.45
C THR A 255 37.02 9.64 0.36
N THR A 256 38.30 9.36 0.60
CA THR A 256 39.12 8.56 -0.33
C THR A 256 38.78 7.06 -0.33
N GLN A 257 37.76 6.64 0.43
CA GLN A 257 37.25 5.27 0.48
C GLN A 257 35.78 5.25 0.09
N ASN A 258 35.32 4.10 -0.43
CA ASN A 258 33.88 3.90 -0.66
C ASN A 258 33.15 4.03 0.68
N GLN A 259 32.21 4.96 0.71
CA GLN A 259 31.36 5.21 1.85
C GLN A 259 29.91 5.22 1.38
N THR A 260 29.05 4.64 2.20
CA THR A 260 27.60 4.76 2.08
C THR A 260 27.16 6.10 2.67
N PHE A 261 26.37 6.83 1.89
CA PHE A 261 25.69 8.07 2.27
C PHE A 261 24.18 7.82 2.14
N ALA A 262 23.44 8.10 3.21
CA ALA A 262 21.99 7.95 3.31
C ALA A 262 21.41 9.19 4.00
#